data_AF-A0A259KUD4-F1
#
_entry.id   AF-A0A259KUD4-F1
#
_cell.length_a   1.000
_cell.length_b   1.000
_cell.length_c   1.000
_cell.angle_alpha   90.00
_cell.angle_beta   90.00
_cell.angle_gamma   90.00
#
_symmetry.space_group_name_H-M   'P 1'
#
loop_
_entity.id
_entity.type
_entity.pdbx_description
1 polymer ?
#
loop_
_entity_poly.entity_id
_entity_poly.type
_entity_poly.pdbx_seq_one_letter_code
_entity_poly.pdbx_strand_id
1 'polypeptide(L)' 'MLILSGAMDPIVPADNAATLARMLSANGAAVEHVTVPAGHGLSQSDLAKARAWISAVQGDR' A
#
# COMPACT_ATOMS: atom_id res chain seq x y z
N MET A 1 -7.51 3.03 4.06
CA MET A 1 -6.16 3.54 3.74
C MET A 1 -5.43 2.48 2.93
N LEU A 2 -4.74 2.89 1.85
CA LEU A 2 -3.95 1.99 1.02
C LEU A 2 -2.45 2.13 1.35
N ILE A 3 -1.76 0.99 1.51
CA ILE A 3 -0.29 0.89 1.55
C ILE A 3 0.16 0.06 0.35
N LEU A 4 1.05 0.61 -0.46
CA LEU A 4 1.72 -0.10 -1.56
C LEU A 4 3.20 -0.28 -1.22
N SER A 5 3.74 -1.48 -1.39
CA SER A 5 5.16 -1.78 -1.14
C SER A 5 5.78 -2.60 -2.27
N GLY A 6 7.00 -2.26 -2.66
CA GLY A 6 7.75 -3.02 -3.65
C GLY A 6 8.28 -4.36 -3.11
N ALA A 7 8.05 -5.46 -3.84
CA ALA A 7 8.61 -6.77 -3.52
C ALA A 7 10.14 -6.83 -3.62
N MET A 8 10.74 -5.90 -4.36
CA MET A 8 12.18 -5.83 -4.64
C MET A 8 12.78 -4.52 -4.13
N ASP A 9 12.15 -3.88 -3.14
CA ASP A 9 12.64 -2.65 -2.54
C ASP A 9 13.97 -2.92 -1.80
N PRO A 10 15.11 -2.35 -2.24
CA PRO A 10 16.40 -2.56 -1.59
C PRO A 10 16.60 -1.69 -0.34
N ILE A 11 15.70 -0.74 -0.08
CA ILE A 11 15.79 0.24 1.00
C ILE A 11 14.88 -0.16 2.16
N VAL A 12 13.65 -0.59 1.87
CA VAL A 12 12.67 -0.97 2.90
C VAL A 12 12.43 -2.48 2.87
N PRO A 13 12.81 -3.22 3.94
CA PRO A 13 12.47 -4.64 4.07
C PRO A 13 10.96 -4.88 4.02
N ALA A 14 10.53 -5.96 3.35
CA ALA A 14 9.12 -6.31 3.18
C ALA A 14 8.36 -6.42 4.52
N ASP A 15 9.04 -6.96 5.55
CA ASP A 15 8.46 -7.13 6.89
C ASP A 15 8.10 -5.80 7.56
N ASN A 16 8.77 -4.70 7.22
CA ASN A 16 8.47 -3.39 7.79
C ASN A 16 7.09 -2.90 7.33
N ALA A 17 6.78 -3.02 6.03
CA ALA A 17 5.49 -2.63 5.49
C ALA A 17 4.35 -3.50 6.08
N ALA A 18 4.57 -4.82 6.18
CA ALA A 18 3.60 -5.72 6.80
C ALA A 18 3.38 -5.40 8.29
N THR A 19 4.45 -5.06 9.02
CA THR A 19 4.38 -4.70 10.43
C THR A 19 3.60 -3.39 10.62
N LEU A 20 3.88 -2.38 9.81
CA LEU A 20 3.15 -1.11 9.82
C LEU A 20 1.65 -1.33 9.55
N ALA A 21 1.31 -2.13 8.54
CA ALA A 21 -0.07 -2.45 8.21
C ALA A 21 -0.80 -3.10 9.40
N ARG A 22 -0.15 -4.07 10.08
CA ARG A 22 -0.69 -4.70 11.29
C ARG A 22 -0.87 -3.71 12.43
N MET A 23 0.11 -2.85 12.70
CA MET A 23 0.04 -1.85 13.77
C MET A 23 -1.13 -0.89 13.56
N LEU A 24 -1.30 -0.38 12.33
CA LEU A 24 -2.38 0.54 12.00
C LEU A 24 -3.75 -0.15 12.10
N SER A 25 -3.86 -1.38 11.61
CA SER A 25 -5.09 -2.18 11.72
C SER A 25 -5.46 -2.47 13.18
N ALA A 26 -4.49 -2.82 14.02
CA ALA A 26 -4.68 -3.05 15.44
C ALA A 26 -5.17 -1.80 16.20
N ASN A 27 -4.94 -0.61 15.66
CA ASN A 27 -5.41 0.66 16.20
C ASN A 27 -6.70 1.17 15.50
N GLY A 28 -7.43 0.29 14.81
CA GLY A 28 -8.74 0.58 14.24
C GLY A 28 -8.75 1.20 12.84
N ALA A 29 -7.59 1.34 12.19
CA ALA A 29 -7.57 1.80 10.81
C ALA A 29 -8.01 0.68 9.85
N ALA A 30 -8.89 0.98 8.90
CA ALA A 30 -9.15 0.11 7.75
C ALA A 30 -7.96 0.20 6.78
N VAL A 31 -7.09 -0.81 6.80
CA VAL A 31 -5.86 -0.86 5.99
C VAL A 31 -5.95 -1.92 4.91
N GLU A 32 -5.65 -1.53 3.68
CA GLU A 32 -5.37 -2.44 2.57
C GLU A 32 -3.87 -2.35 2.27
N HIS A 33 -3.13 -3.44 2.48
CA HIS A 33 -1.70 -3.52 2.13
C HIS A 33 -1.51 -4.42 0.92
N VAL A 34 -0.91 -3.87 -0.14
CA VAL A 34 -0.66 -4.58 -1.39
C VAL A 34 0.82 -4.53 -1.74
N THR A 35 1.41 -5.70 -1.96
CA THR A 35 2.77 -5.82 -2.49
C THR A 35 2.73 -5.82 -4.02
N VAL A 36 3.58 -5.01 -4.65
CA VAL A 36 3.71 -4.90 -6.11
C VAL A 36 5.08 -5.42 -6.58
N PRO A 37 5.19 -5.94 -7.81
CA PRO A 37 6.48 -6.34 -8.38
C PRO A 37 7.28 -5.11 -8.83
N ALA A 38 7.70 -4.27 -7.88
CA ALA A 38 8.53 -3.09 -8.09
C ALA A 38 9.68 -3.01 -7.06
N GLY A 39 10.66 -2.15 -7.34
CA GLY A 39 11.69 -1.73 -6.39
C GLY A 39 11.20 -0.60 -5.47
N HIS A 40 12.09 0.32 -5.09
CA HIS A 40 11.74 1.44 -4.22
C HIS A 40 10.96 2.57 -4.92
N GLY A 41 11.15 2.73 -6.23
CA GLY A 41 10.51 3.80 -7.01
C GLY A 41 9.03 3.53 -7.31
N LEU A 42 8.32 4.58 -7.72
CA LEU A 42 6.95 4.46 -8.20
C LEU A 42 6.89 3.81 -9.59
N SER A 43 5.92 2.93 -9.77
CA SER A 43 5.60 2.27 -11.03
C SER A 43 4.21 2.66 -11.53
N GLN A 44 3.90 2.28 -12.78
CA GLN A 44 2.54 2.44 -13.32
C GLN A 44 1.51 1.61 -12.55
N SER A 45 1.92 0.47 -11.97
CA SER A 45 1.05 -0.34 -11.11
C SER A 45 0.62 0.45 -9.86
N ASP A 46 1.51 1.25 -9.29
CA ASP A 46 1.21 2.05 -8.11
C ASP A 46 0.16 3.13 -8.44
N LEU A 47 0.37 3.84 -9.55
CA LEU A 47 -0.57 4.87 -10.01
C LEU A 47 -1.96 4.28 -10.31
N ALA A 48 -2.01 3.11 -10.97
CA ALA A 48 -3.26 2.46 -11.30
C ALA A 48 -4.05 2.05 -10.04
N LYS A 49 -3.37 1.44 -9.06
CA LYS A 49 -3.97 1.02 -7.78
C LYS A 49 -4.40 2.22 -6.94
N ALA A 50 -3.56 3.24 -6.82
CA ALA A 50 -3.89 4.45 -6.08
C ALA A 50 -5.10 5.18 -6.69
N ARG A 51 -5.17 5.29 -8.03
CA ARG A 51 -6.32 5.88 -8.71
C ARG A 51 -7.61 5.11 -8.43
N ALA A 52 -7.57 3.78 -8.55
CA ALA A 52 -8.73 2.94 -8.26
C ALA A 52 -9.21 3.10 -6.81
N TRP A 53 -8.27 3.11 -5.86
CA TRP A 53 -8.58 3.32 -4.44
C TRP A 53 -9.20 4.69 -4.17
N ILE A 54 -8.65 5.76 -4.75
CA ILE A 54 -9.22 7.12 -4.61
C ILE A 54 -10.64 7.17 -5.18
N SER A 55 -10.87 6.60 -6.36
CA SER A 55 -12.21 6.56 -6.97
C SER A 55 -13.21 5.81 -6.10
N ALA A 56 -12.81 4.69 -5.48
CA ALA A 56 -13.66 3.94 -4.56
C ALA A 56 -14.00 4.77 -3.31
N VAL A 57 -12.99 5.36 -2.66
CA VAL A 57 -13.19 6.16 -1.43
C VAL A 57 -13.96 7.45 -1.68
N GLN A 58 -13.85 8.05 -2.86
CA GLN A 58 -14.65 9.21 -3.24
C GLN A 58 -16.10 8.85 -3.59
N GLY A 59 -16.34 7.65 -4.12
CA GLY A 59 -17.68 7.16 -4.45
C GLY A 59 -18.49 6.68 -3.24
N ASP A 60 -17.81 6.24 -2.17
CA ASP A 60 -18.42 5.82 -0.90
C ASP A 60 -18.72 7.00 0.06
N ARG A 61 -18.57 8.26 -0.39
CA ARG A 61 -18.75 9.45 0.44
C ARG A 61 -20.01 10.24 0.12
#